data_AF-A0A956Z4J8-F1
#
_entry.id   AF-A0A956Z4J8-F1
#
_cell.length_a   1.000
_cell.length_b   1.000
_cell.length_c   1.000
_cell.angle_alpha   90.00
_cell.angle_beta   90.00
_cell.angle_gamma   90.00
#
_symmetry.space_group_name_H-M   'P 1'
#
loop_
_entity.id
_entity.type
_entity.pdbx_description
1 polymer ?
#
loop_
_entity_poly.entity_id
_entity_poly.type
_entity_poly.pdbx_seq_one_letter_code
_entity_poly.pdbx_strand_id
1 'polypeptide(L)'
;MSAVACASTLVLVDMQPRYQASRSIVRQVEDEIDHAVENGWPVVVLQYKNMGRTHKRLLDALYRRGARYVLRVKARPDGSHHVAEACKMHGFPTSRFRLCGVNALACVKQTALGLHTRFPESRVEVVKSACNGPGVVDWSRFPSRKNLILISRRTSTMNCVPLETGATASYSRTVTGEDIVAFANVTGDKNPVHLDEEHARQTPFKRRIAHGMLTGSYISTVLGTILPGPGTIYLEQNLKFRAPVFIGDTITARVTVESYDEAKGIAVLKTDCVNQDGKVVIEGSAKILYRR
;
A
#
# COMPACT_ATOMS: atom_id res chain seq x y z
N MET A 1 19.24 32.21 19.68
CA MET A 1 18.45 31.52 18.65
C MET A 1 18.55 30.02 18.91
N SER A 2 17.47 29.42 19.44
CA SER A 2 17.43 28.02 19.88
C SER A 2 17.52 27.09 18.68
N ALA A 3 18.47 26.14 18.71
CA ALA A 3 18.56 25.06 17.74
C ALA A 3 17.25 24.25 17.77
N VAL A 4 16.45 24.35 16.71
CA VAL A 4 15.29 23.47 16.51
C VAL A 4 15.86 22.08 16.32
N ALA A 5 15.71 21.21 17.32
CA ALA A 5 16.04 19.79 17.18
C ALA A 5 15.32 19.28 15.92
N CYS A 6 16.09 18.76 14.96
CA CYS A 6 15.53 18.26 13.71
C CYS A 6 14.63 17.08 14.07
N ALA A 7 13.30 17.29 14.02
CA ALA A 7 12.33 16.29 14.43
C ALA A 7 12.62 14.97 13.71
N SER A 8 12.75 13.88 14.46
CA SER A 8 13.10 12.56 13.93
C SER A 8 11.89 11.65 13.74
N THR A 9 10.71 12.10 14.20
CA THR A 9 9.50 11.28 14.27
C THR A 9 8.32 12.07 13.73
N LEU A 10 7.48 11.38 12.96
CA LEU A 10 6.19 11.87 12.48
C LEU A 10 5.07 11.06 13.16
N VAL A 11 4.11 11.74 13.78
CA VAL A 11 2.92 11.08 14.34
C VAL A 11 1.82 11.03 13.29
N LEU A 12 1.19 9.88 13.14
CA LEU A 12 0.13 9.61 12.19
C LEU A 12 -1.14 9.26 12.96
N VAL A 13 -2.20 10.04 12.73
CA VAL A 13 -3.51 9.84 13.36
C VAL A 13 -4.51 9.43 12.30
N ASP A 14 -4.89 8.16 12.28
CA ASP A 14 -5.90 7.63 11.35
C ASP A 14 -7.22 7.36 12.09
N MET A 15 -8.08 8.39 12.12
CA MET A 15 -9.25 8.41 12.99
C MET A 15 -10.52 8.84 12.24
N GLN A 16 -11.63 8.12 12.40
CA GLN A 16 -12.95 8.50 11.87
C GLN A 16 -14.11 8.12 12.84
N PRO A 17 -15.09 9.01 13.08
CA PRO A 17 -16.24 8.83 13.98
C PRO A 17 -17.18 7.69 13.63
N ARG A 18 -17.23 7.27 12.36
CA ARG A 18 -18.05 6.12 11.95
C ARG A 18 -17.45 4.79 12.41
N TYR A 19 -16.15 4.75 12.72
CA TYR A 19 -15.55 3.64 13.45
C TYR A 19 -15.66 3.94 14.94
N GLN A 20 -16.62 3.31 15.62
CA GLN A 20 -16.91 3.58 17.03
C GLN A 20 -15.63 3.49 17.88
N ALA A 21 -15.22 4.63 18.41
CA ALA A 21 -14.09 4.76 19.32
C ALA A 21 -14.62 4.68 20.76
N SER A 22 -13.95 3.90 21.62
CA SER A 22 -14.19 4.04 23.05
C SER A 22 -13.66 5.41 23.50
N ARG A 23 -14.23 5.96 24.58
CA ARG A 23 -13.70 7.20 25.18
C ARG A 23 -12.22 7.05 25.60
N SER A 24 -11.79 5.83 25.93
CA SER A 24 -10.39 5.53 26.28
C SER A 24 -9.44 5.65 25.09
N ILE A 25 -9.79 5.11 23.90
CA ILE A 25 -8.93 5.26 22.71
C ILE A 25 -8.83 6.72 22.29
N VAL A 26 -9.94 7.47 22.29
CA VAL A 26 -9.89 8.91 21.95
C VAL A 26 -8.90 9.63 22.86
N ARG A 27 -8.91 9.31 24.17
CA ARG A 27 -7.96 9.87 25.13
C ARG A 27 -6.51 9.43 24.86
N GLN A 28 -6.28 8.16 24.57
CA GLN A 28 -4.92 7.68 24.27
C GLN A 28 -4.35 8.26 22.97
N VAL A 29 -5.20 8.57 21.98
CA VAL A 29 -4.78 9.32 20.79
C VAL A 29 -4.48 10.78 21.13
N GLU A 30 -5.22 11.41 22.05
CA GLU A 30 -4.87 12.73 22.59
C GLU A 30 -3.53 12.71 23.31
N ASP A 31 -3.25 11.68 24.12
CA ASP A 31 -1.98 11.54 24.83
C ASP A 31 -0.79 11.43 23.83
N GLU A 32 -0.98 10.78 22.67
CA GLU A 32 0.03 10.77 21.60
C GLU A 32 0.18 12.13 20.90
N ILE A 33 -0.89 12.93 20.82
CA ILE A 33 -0.80 14.32 20.33
C ILE A 33 -0.03 15.18 21.33
N ASP A 34 -0.33 15.06 22.62
CA ASP A 34 0.41 15.73 23.70
C ASP A 34 1.90 15.41 23.61
N HIS A 35 2.22 14.12 23.48
CA HIS A 35 3.59 13.67 23.35
C HIS A 35 4.27 14.18 22.08
N ALA A 36 3.56 14.28 20.96
CA ALA A 36 4.09 14.87 19.73
C ALA A 36 4.47 16.34 19.94
N VAL A 37 3.60 17.11 20.60
CA VAL A 37 3.82 18.53 20.88
C VAL A 37 5.01 18.73 21.81
N GLU A 38 5.09 17.98 22.91
CA GLU A 38 6.21 18.02 23.86
C GLU A 38 7.57 17.79 23.18
N ASN A 39 7.61 16.96 22.13
CA ASN A 39 8.82 16.61 21.42
C ASN A 39 9.03 17.38 20.10
N GLY A 40 8.14 18.34 19.79
CA GLY A 40 8.20 19.11 18.53
C GLY A 40 7.99 18.26 17.27
N TRP A 41 7.32 17.12 17.38
CA TRP A 41 7.05 16.21 16.27
C TRP A 41 5.83 16.66 15.48
N PRO A 42 5.91 16.71 14.13
CA PRO A 42 4.73 17.01 13.33
C PRO A 42 3.71 15.88 13.40
N VAL A 43 2.46 16.21 13.06
CA VAL A 43 1.34 15.26 13.01
C VAL A 43 0.70 15.27 11.62
N VAL A 44 0.43 14.09 11.05
CA VAL A 44 -0.45 13.95 9.88
C VAL A 44 -1.73 13.28 10.32
N VAL A 45 -2.85 13.95 10.07
CA VAL A 45 -4.19 13.42 10.33
C VAL A 45 -4.77 12.90 9.03
N LEU A 46 -5.12 11.62 9.01
CA LEU A 46 -5.77 10.95 7.89
C LEU A 46 -7.28 10.86 8.14
N GLN A 47 -8.07 11.41 7.22
CA GLN A 47 -9.54 11.30 7.25
C GLN A 47 -10.09 10.73 5.94
N TYR A 48 -11.19 9.97 6.01
CA TYR A 48 -11.81 9.40 4.82
C TYR A 48 -12.89 10.32 4.26
N LYS A 49 -12.90 10.58 2.95
CA LYS A 49 -13.91 11.46 2.33
C LYS A 49 -15.35 10.99 2.57
N ASN A 50 -15.58 9.67 2.54
CA ASN A 50 -16.91 9.05 2.55
C ASN A 50 -17.21 8.15 3.77
N MET A 51 -16.25 7.95 4.68
CA MET A 51 -16.40 7.08 5.85
C MET A 51 -16.31 7.84 7.19
N GLY A 52 -16.52 9.16 7.16
CA GLY A 52 -16.53 10.01 8.35
C GLY A 52 -15.26 10.86 8.49
N ARG A 53 -15.42 12.05 9.09
CA ARG A 53 -14.36 13.06 9.30
C ARG A 53 -13.70 12.87 10.65
N THR A 54 -12.40 13.06 10.79
CA THR A 54 -11.71 12.93 12.09
C THR A 54 -12.49 13.52 13.27
N HIS A 55 -12.49 12.80 14.38
CA HIS A 55 -13.22 13.16 15.59
C HIS A 55 -12.85 14.58 16.03
N LYS A 56 -13.86 15.46 16.15
CA LYS A 56 -13.68 16.90 16.40
C LYS A 56 -12.75 17.18 17.59
N ARG A 57 -12.91 16.42 18.67
CA ARG A 57 -12.04 16.49 19.87
C ARG A 57 -10.53 16.37 19.56
N LEU A 58 -10.12 15.57 18.59
CA LEU A 58 -8.71 15.46 18.19
C LEU A 58 -8.24 16.66 17.37
N LEU A 59 -9.10 17.21 16.51
CA LEU A 59 -8.79 18.44 15.78
C LEU A 59 -8.68 19.63 16.75
N ASP A 60 -9.59 19.72 17.72
CA ASP A 60 -9.53 20.71 18.80
C ASP A 60 -8.27 20.52 19.67
N ALA A 61 -7.85 19.27 19.90
CA ALA A 61 -6.62 18.96 20.62
C ALA A 61 -5.38 19.47 19.87
N LEU A 62 -5.26 19.15 18.58
CA LEU A 62 -4.15 19.59 17.72
C LEU A 62 -4.07 21.12 17.66
N TYR A 63 -5.21 21.78 17.51
CA TYR A 63 -5.29 23.24 17.47
C TYR A 63 -4.90 23.89 18.80
N ARG A 64 -5.56 23.49 19.91
CA ARG A 64 -5.30 24.10 21.23
C ARG A 64 -3.88 23.89 21.74
N ARG A 65 -3.26 22.77 21.38
CA ARG A 65 -1.89 22.42 21.78
C ARG A 65 -0.83 22.97 20.84
N GLY A 66 -1.22 23.67 19.76
CA GLY A 66 -0.28 24.25 18.80
C GLY A 66 0.55 23.20 18.05
N ALA A 67 0.00 22.01 17.81
CA ALA A 67 0.70 20.97 17.08
C ALA A 67 1.02 21.43 15.65
N ARG A 68 2.21 21.11 15.14
CA ARG A 68 2.52 21.27 13.72
C ARG A 68 1.86 20.14 12.95
N TYR A 69 0.66 20.36 12.41
CA TYR A 69 -0.09 19.29 11.74
C TYR A 69 -0.60 19.62 10.35
N VAL A 70 -0.85 18.57 9.57
CA VAL A 70 -1.61 18.67 8.31
C VAL A 70 -2.73 17.64 8.28
N LEU A 71 -3.87 18.05 7.74
CA LEU A 71 -5.00 17.17 7.47
C LEU A 71 -4.91 16.66 6.03
N ARG A 72 -5.14 15.36 5.82
CA ARG A 72 -5.19 14.74 4.50
C ARG A 72 -6.45 13.89 4.35
N VAL A 73 -7.16 14.16 3.26
CA VAL A 73 -8.36 13.41 2.91
C VAL A 73 -7.96 12.24 2.03
N LYS A 74 -8.05 11.01 2.54
CA LYS A 74 -7.72 9.80 1.79
C LYS A 74 -8.89 9.31 0.95
N ALA A 75 -8.57 8.94 -0.30
CA ALA A 75 -9.47 8.26 -1.22
C ALA A 75 -9.32 6.72 -1.19
N ARG A 76 -8.26 6.22 -0.55
CA ARG A 76 -7.93 4.79 -0.40
C ARG A 76 -7.74 4.41 1.08
N PRO A 77 -7.93 3.13 1.46
CA PRO A 77 -7.78 2.67 2.85
C PRO A 77 -6.38 2.92 3.45
N ASP A 78 -5.30 2.73 2.71
CA ASP A 78 -3.95 2.75 3.27
C ASP A 78 -3.40 4.16 3.60
N GLY A 79 -3.91 5.25 3.00
CA GLY A 79 -3.52 6.64 3.30
C GLY A 79 -2.03 6.98 3.16
N SER A 80 -1.17 6.01 2.83
CA SER A 80 0.29 6.06 2.91
C SER A 80 0.88 7.03 1.90
N HIS A 81 0.23 7.17 0.75
CA HIS A 81 0.57 8.16 -0.26
C HIS A 81 0.47 9.59 0.29
N HIS A 82 -0.61 9.90 1.01
CA HIS A 82 -0.78 11.24 1.57
C HIS A 82 0.18 11.53 2.72
N VAL A 83 0.63 10.49 3.44
CA VAL A 83 1.72 10.62 4.40
C VAL A 83 3.03 10.95 3.68
N ALA A 84 3.39 10.22 2.63
CA ALA A 84 4.60 10.48 1.85
C ALA A 84 4.59 11.88 1.20
N GLU A 85 3.43 12.28 0.66
CA GLU A 85 3.21 13.60 0.08
C GLU A 85 3.33 14.71 1.15
N ALA A 86 2.77 14.50 2.34
CA ALA A 86 2.95 15.41 3.47
C ALA A 86 4.43 15.53 3.88
N CYS A 87 5.16 14.41 3.90
CA CYS A 87 6.61 14.42 4.17
C CYS A 87 7.36 15.25 3.13
N LYS A 88 7.07 15.05 1.84
CA LYS A 88 7.71 15.79 0.74
C LYS A 88 7.39 17.28 0.77
N MET A 89 6.11 17.64 0.90
CA MET A 89 5.67 19.04 0.80
C MET A 89 5.99 19.88 2.03
N HIS A 90 5.95 19.27 3.23
CA HIS A 90 6.10 20.00 4.49
C HIS A 90 7.45 19.74 5.16
N GLY A 91 8.33 18.96 4.54
CA GLY A 91 9.62 18.56 5.10
C GLY A 91 9.47 17.76 6.39
N PHE A 92 8.45 16.92 6.51
CA PHE A 92 8.27 16.09 7.70
C PHE A 92 9.22 14.90 7.69
N PRO A 93 9.68 14.44 8.87
CA PRO A 93 10.64 13.36 8.95
C PRO A 93 10.05 12.03 8.49
N THR A 94 10.90 11.24 7.84
CA THR A 94 10.62 9.88 7.38
C THR A 94 11.48 8.83 8.08
N SER A 95 12.22 9.25 9.11
CA SER A 95 13.08 8.37 9.92
C SER A 95 12.27 7.47 10.86
N ARG A 96 11.14 7.96 11.38
CA ARG A 96 10.25 7.19 12.25
C ARG A 96 8.81 7.68 12.12
N PHE A 97 7.87 6.74 12.10
CA PHE A 97 6.44 6.96 12.10
C PHE A 97 5.84 6.34 13.35
N ARG A 98 5.05 7.11 14.10
CA ARG A 98 4.22 6.60 15.20
C ARG A 98 2.77 6.66 14.75
N LEU A 99 2.14 5.51 14.59
CA LEU A 99 0.79 5.39 14.06
C LEU A 99 -0.22 5.03 15.16
N CYS A 100 -1.28 5.83 15.28
CA CYS A 100 -2.40 5.59 16.19
C CYS A 100 -3.74 5.90 15.50
N GLY A 101 -4.85 5.45 16.07
CA GLY A 101 -6.16 5.64 15.45
C GLY A 101 -7.26 4.70 15.94
N VAL A 102 -8.38 4.67 15.22
CA VAL A 102 -9.50 3.74 15.50
C VAL A 102 -9.61 2.66 14.45
N ASN A 103 -10.15 1.51 14.84
CA ASN A 103 -10.28 0.31 14.02
C ASN A 103 -8.94 -0.25 13.49
N ALA A 104 -8.44 -1.21 14.26
CA ALA A 104 -7.24 -1.98 14.06
C ALA A 104 -7.07 -2.50 12.64
N LEU A 105 -8.14 -3.03 12.02
CA LEU A 105 -8.09 -3.67 10.71
C LEU A 105 -8.26 -2.70 9.55
N ALA A 106 -9.20 -1.76 9.67
CA ALA A 106 -9.63 -0.92 8.55
C ALA A 106 -8.75 0.32 8.34
N CYS A 107 -8.25 0.92 9.41
CA CYS A 107 -7.56 2.22 9.34
C CYS A 107 -6.10 2.08 9.70
N VAL A 108 -5.80 1.53 10.89
CA VAL A 108 -4.43 1.46 11.40
C VAL A 108 -3.61 0.40 10.66
N LYS A 109 -4.09 -0.85 10.54
CA LYS A 109 -3.35 -1.92 9.84
C LYS A 109 -3.14 -1.58 8.36
N GLN A 110 -4.16 -1.07 7.67
CA GLN A 110 -4.03 -0.67 6.27
C GLN A 110 -2.99 0.42 6.09
N THR A 111 -2.96 1.40 6.99
CA THR A 111 -1.94 2.46 6.93
C THR A 111 -0.55 1.97 7.30
N ALA A 112 -0.41 1.08 8.28
CA ALA A 112 0.87 0.47 8.60
C ALA A 112 1.42 -0.35 7.42
N LEU A 113 0.58 -1.21 6.81
CA LEU A 113 0.94 -1.99 5.63
C LEU A 113 1.28 -1.08 4.44
N GLY A 114 0.50 -0.02 4.21
CA GLY A 114 0.79 0.96 3.17
C GLY A 114 2.13 1.67 3.39
N LEU A 115 2.48 2.00 4.64
CA LEU A 115 3.78 2.59 4.95
C LEU A 115 4.92 1.60 4.75
N HIS A 116 4.73 0.31 5.06
CA HIS A 116 5.74 -0.72 4.82
C HIS A 116 6.07 -0.94 3.34
N THR A 117 5.14 -0.63 2.44
CA THR A 117 5.45 -0.61 1.00
C THR A 117 6.35 0.57 0.58
N ARG A 118 6.54 1.57 1.46
CA ARG A 118 7.23 2.84 1.14
C ARG A 118 8.45 3.10 2.02
N PHE A 119 8.46 2.55 3.22
CA PHE A 119 9.45 2.78 4.25
C PHE A 119 9.81 1.45 4.92
N PRO A 120 11.07 1.26 5.35
CA PRO A 120 11.48 0.06 6.08
C PRO A 120 10.58 -0.21 7.28
N GLU A 121 10.27 -1.49 7.55
CA GLU A 121 9.35 -1.87 8.62
C GLU A 121 9.76 -1.34 9.99
N SER A 122 11.08 -1.29 10.22
CA SER A 122 11.68 -0.75 11.43
C SER A 122 11.36 0.72 11.73
N ARG A 123 10.83 1.46 10.74
CA ARG A 123 10.45 2.86 10.90
C ARG A 123 9.02 3.05 11.36
N VAL A 124 8.15 2.04 11.28
CA VAL A 124 6.73 2.19 11.62
C VAL A 124 6.43 1.53 12.95
N GLU A 125 6.09 2.35 13.94
CA GLU A 125 5.64 1.91 15.25
C GLU A 125 4.13 2.10 15.33
N VAL A 126 3.39 1.03 15.63
CA VAL A 126 1.95 1.13 15.93
C VAL A 126 1.78 1.31 17.44
N VAL A 127 1.10 2.37 17.85
CA VAL A 127 0.84 2.67 19.25
C VAL A 127 -0.29 1.79 19.75
N LYS A 128 0.11 0.62 20.26
CA LYS A 128 -0.64 -0.41 21.01
C LYS A 128 -1.91 0.11 21.67
N SER A 129 -1.64 0.96 22.67
CA SER A 129 -2.62 1.54 23.56
C SER A 129 -3.58 2.48 22.85
N ALA A 130 -3.18 3.17 21.79
CA ALA A 130 -3.98 4.15 21.08
C ALA A 130 -4.63 3.58 19.81
N CYS A 131 -4.98 2.29 19.83
CA CYS A 131 -5.63 1.57 18.73
C CYS A 131 -6.81 0.72 19.24
N ASN A 132 -7.99 0.86 18.63
CA ASN A 132 -9.18 0.08 18.97
C ASN A 132 -9.29 -1.20 18.12
N GLY A 133 -9.53 -2.36 18.71
CA GLY A 133 -9.92 -3.57 17.97
C GLY A 133 -9.96 -4.84 18.84
N PRO A 134 -10.82 -5.82 18.52
CA PRO A 134 -10.76 -7.15 19.14
C PRO A 134 -9.40 -7.79 18.82
N GLY A 135 -8.96 -8.77 19.61
CA GLY A 135 -7.67 -9.48 19.51
C GLY A 135 -7.40 -10.25 18.20
N VAL A 136 -8.01 -9.83 17.10
CA VAL A 136 -7.90 -10.33 15.73
C VAL A 136 -6.64 -9.79 15.03
N VAL A 137 -6.08 -8.66 15.48
CA VAL A 137 -4.81 -8.15 14.94
C VAL A 137 -3.66 -8.53 15.86
N ASP A 138 -2.81 -9.42 15.35
CA ASP A 138 -1.52 -9.71 15.98
C ASP A 138 -0.59 -8.50 15.84
N TRP A 139 -0.66 -7.63 16.84
CA TRP A 139 0.19 -6.45 16.92
C TRP A 139 1.66 -6.79 17.23
N SER A 140 2.03 -8.04 17.52
CA SER A 140 3.44 -8.41 17.74
C SER A 140 4.29 -8.18 16.48
N ARG A 141 3.67 -8.23 15.29
CA ARG A 141 4.28 -7.93 13.99
C ARG A 141 4.62 -6.46 13.77
N PHE A 142 4.11 -5.57 14.62
CA PHE A 142 4.42 -4.14 14.57
C PHE A 142 5.24 -3.78 15.82
N PRO A 143 6.48 -3.29 15.67
CA PRO A 143 7.35 -3.05 16.81
C PRO A 143 6.72 -2.04 17.78
N SER A 144 6.92 -2.27 19.08
CA SER A 144 6.40 -1.39 20.14
C SER A 144 7.53 -0.57 20.76
N ARG A 145 7.18 0.51 21.46
CA ARG A 145 8.10 1.40 22.19
C ARG A 145 9.17 0.69 23.03
N LYS A 146 8.86 -0.49 23.60
CA LYS A 146 9.78 -1.29 24.42
C LYS A 146 10.81 -2.12 23.62
N ASN A 147 10.57 -2.34 22.33
CA ASN A 147 11.42 -3.18 21.46
C ASN A 147 12.26 -2.36 20.45
N LEU A 148 12.22 -1.03 20.53
CA LEU A 148 12.82 -0.11 19.55
C LEU A 148 14.08 0.59 20.08
N ILE A 149 14.80 -0.06 21.00
CA ILE A 149 16.13 0.36 21.44
C ILE A 149 17.14 -0.31 20.48
N LEU A 150 18.05 0.48 19.90
CA LEU A 150 18.97 0.16 18.80
C LEU A 150 18.40 0.18 17.36
N ILE A 151 18.15 1.36 16.81
CA ILE A 151 18.59 1.64 15.43
C ILE A 151 19.24 3.02 15.39
N SER A 152 20.53 3.03 15.69
CA SER A 152 21.43 4.15 15.43
C SER A 152 21.88 4.09 13.96
N ARG A 153 21.71 5.23 13.27
CA ARG A 153 22.33 5.70 12.02
C ARG A 153 22.84 4.64 11.02
N ARG A 154 22.23 4.64 9.83
CA ARG A 154 22.91 4.80 8.53
C ARG A 154 21.90 5.32 7.51
N THR A 155 22.15 6.52 6.99
CA THR A 155 21.48 7.07 5.81
C THR A 155 21.94 6.28 4.59
N SER A 156 21.10 5.37 4.11
CA SER A 156 21.21 4.86 2.76
C SER A 156 20.30 5.71 1.88
N THR A 157 20.89 6.42 0.94
CA THR A 157 20.21 6.97 -0.23
C THR A 157 19.37 5.86 -0.86
N MET A 158 18.10 6.14 -1.17
CA MET A 158 17.30 5.22 -2.00
C MET A 158 18.04 5.07 -3.33
N ASN A 159 18.55 3.86 -3.60
CA ASN A 159 19.02 3.52 -4.92
C ASN A 159 17.80 3.48 -5.84
N CYS A 160 17.60 4.54 -6.62
CA CYS A 160 16.79 4.46 -7.83
C CYS A 160 17.48 3.46 -8.76
N VAL A 161 16.92 2.25 -8.91
CA VAL A 161 17.40 1.33 -9.95
C VAL A 161 17.15 2.01 -11.29
N PRO A 162 18.20 2.23 -12.11
CA PRO A 162 18.02 2.89 -13.38
C PRO A 162 17.14 2.06 -14.32
N LEU A 163 16.26 2.73 -15.07
CA LEU A 163 15.39 2.08 -16.05
C LEU A 163 16.19 1.76 -17.32
N GLU A 164 17.06 0.77 -17.21
CA GLU A 164 17.96 0.35 -18.27
C GLU A 164 17.30 -0.73 -19.13
N THR A 165 17.53 -0.68 -20.44
CA THR A 165 17.11 -1.76 -21.35
C THR A 165 17.69 -3.09 -20.85
N GLY A 166 16.85 -4.12 -20.82
CA GLY A 166 17.18 -5.45 -20.30
C GLY A 166 16.93 -5.62 -18.80
N ALA A 167 16.66 -4.55 -18.05
CA ALA A 167 16.27 -4.67 -16.64
C ALA A 167 14.97 -5.46 -16.51
N THR A 168 14.92 -6.37 -15.53
CA THR A 168 13.75 -7.23 -15.29
C THR A 168 13.29 -7.19 -13.85
N ALA A 169 11.99 -7.41 -13.65
CA ALA A 169 11.40 -7.63 -12.34
C ALA A 169 10.23 -8.62 -12.44
N SER A 170 9.85 -9.21 -11.32
CA SER A 170 8.72 -10.14 -11.28
C SER A 170 7.96 -10.12 -9.97
N TYR A 171 6.72 -10.60 -10.01
CA TYR A 171 5.83 -10.80 -8.88
C TYR A 171 5.15 -12.16 -9.02
N SER A 172 5.11 -12.93 -7.94
CA SER A 172 4.48 -14.27 -7.92
C SER A 172 3.31 -14.32 -6.95
N ARG A 173 2.20 -14.93 -7.37
CA ARG A 173 1.02 -15.15 -6.52
C ARG A 173 0.27 -16.42 -6.91
N THR A 174 -0.16 -17.18 -5.91
CA THR A 174 -1.09 -18.29 -6.08
C THR A 174 -2.51 -17.78 -6.23
N VAL A 175 -3.19 -18.18 -7.30
CA VAL A 175 -4.57 -17.79 -7.58
C VAL A 175 -5.52 -18.62 -6.73
N THR A 176 -6.35 -17.95 -5.93
CA THR A 176 -7.35 -18.60 -5.09
C THR A 176 -8.76 -18.40 -5.62
N GLY A 177 -9.71 -19.23 -5.16
CA GLY A 177 -11.13 -18.99 -5.44
C GLY A 177 -11.64 -17.66 -4.89
N GLU A 178 -11.08 -17.21 -3.76
CA GLU A 178 -11.38 -15.90 -3.17
C GLU A 178 -10.93 -14.75 -4.08
N ASP A 179 -9.76 -14.86 -4.71
CA ASP A 179 -9.30 -13.87 -5.68
C ASP A 179 -10.26 -13.75 -6.87
N ILE A 180 -10.75 -14.89 -7.38
CA ILE A 180 -11.70 -14.93 -8.51
C ILE A 180 -13.03 -14.26 -8.13
N VAL A 181 -13.57 -14.59 -6.95
CA VAL A 181 -14.82 -13.98 -6.44
C VAL A 181 -14.64 -12.48 -6.20
N ALA A 182 -13.53 -12.09 -5.57
CA ALA A 182 -13.22 -10.69 -5.33
C ALA A 182 -13.07 -9.91 -6.65
N PHE A 183 -12.39 -10.50 -7.64
CA PHE A 183 -12.21 -9.88 -8.95
C PHE A 183 -13.55 -9.73 -9.69
N ALA A 184 -14.38 -10.76 -9.73
CA ALA A 184 -15.73 -10.68 -10.31
C ALA A 184 -16.60 -9.60 -9.66
N ASN A 185 -16.48 -9.42 -8.34
CA ASN A 185 -17.22 -8.38 -7.63
C ASN A 185 -16.73 -6.96 -7.95
N VAL A 186 -15.41 -6.78 -8.15
CA VAL A 186 -14.82 -5.49 -8.50
C VAL A 186 -15.07 -5.13 -9.96
N THR A 187 -14.98 -6.09 -10.87
CA THR A 187 -15.10 -5.83 -12.33
C THR A 187 -16.53 -5.94 -12.84
N GLY A 188 -17.40 -6.66 -12.14
CA GLY A 188 -18.72 -7.04 -12.62
C GLY A 188 -18.71 -8.24 -13.59
N ASP A 189 -17.54 -8.78 -13.95
CA ASP A 189 -17.43 -9.97 -14.78
C ASP A 189 -17.78 -11.22 -13.97
N LYS A 190 -19.07 -11.54 -14.01
CA LYS A 190 -19.66 -12.71 -13.34
C LYS A 190 -19.92 -13.86 -14.31
N ASN A 191 -19.15 -13.98 -15.38
CA ASN A 191 -19.28 -15.12 -16.29
C ASN A 191 -19.20 -16.44 -15.49
N PRO A 192 -20.19 -17.35 -15.62
CA PRO A 192 -20.26 -18.57 -14.82
C PRO A 192 -19.04 -19.47 -14.97
N VAL A 193 -18.27 -19.38 -16.07
CA VAL A 193 -17.01 -20.10 -16.25
C VAL A 193 -15.99 -19.85 -15.12
N HIS A 194 -16.11 -18.71 -14.42
CA HIS A 194 -15.25 -18.32 -13.31
C HIS A 194 -15.83 -18.70 -11.93
N LEU A 195 -17.15 -18.75 -11.80
CA LEU A 195 -17.81 -18.75 -10.48
C LEU A 195 -18.56 -20.05 -10.17
N ASP A 196 -19.09 -20.73 -11.19
CA ASP A 196 -19.94 -21.90 -11.07
C ASP A 196 -19.19 -23.16 -11.53
N GLU A 197 -19.00 -24.11 -10.60
CA GLU A 197 -18.29 -25.36 -10.86
C GLU A 197 -19.07 -26.30 -11.79
N GLU A 198 -20.39 -26.38 -11.65
CA GLU A 198 -21.23 -27.24 -12.49
C GLU A 198 -21.28 -26.73 -13.92
N HIS A 199 -21.38 -25.41 -14.10
CA HIS A 199 -21.25 -24.81 -15.42
C HIS A 199 -19.85 -25.06 -16.01
N ALA A 200 -18.79 -24.81 -15.23
CA ALA A 200 -17.42 -24.94 -15.73
C ALA A 200 -17.07 -26.38 -16.17
N ARG A 201 -17.62 -27.40 -15.50
CA ARG A 201 -17.49 -28.83 -15.90
C ARG A 201 -17.99 -29.11 -17.32
N GLN A 202 -18.98 -28.36 -17.79
CA GLN A 202 -19.57 -28.52 -19.11
C GLN A 202 -18.72 -27.85 -20.20
N THR A 203 -17.83 -26.93 -19.84
CA THR A 203 -16.93 -26.25 -20.76
C THR A 203 -15.73 -27.13 -21.17
N PRO A 204 -14.93 -26.73 -22.18
CA PRO A 204 -13.66 -27.39 -22.49
C PRO A 204 -12.64 -27.36 -21.35
N PHE A 205 -12.77 -26.44 -20.38
CA PHE A 205 -11.85 -26.31 -19.26
C PHE A 205 -12.11 -27.32 -18.13
N LYS A 206 -13.31 -27.92 -18.09
CA LYS A 206 -13.75 -28.94 -17.12
C LYS A 206 -13.77 -28.56 -15.64
N ARG A 207 -13.32 -27.37 -15.29
CA ARG A 207 -13.31 -26.77 -13.95
C ARG A 207 -13.19 -25.26 -14.07
N ARG A 208 -13.47 -24.54 -12.98
CA ARG A 208 -13.40 -23.06 -12.99
C ARG A 208 -12.00 -22.56 -13.33
N ILE A 209 -11.96 -21.53 -14.16
CA ILE A 209 -10.72 -20.82 -14.53
C ILE A 209 -10.75 -19.41 -13.98
N ALA A 210 -9.59 -18.84 -13.72
CA ALA A 210 -9.46 -17.43 -13.38
C ALA A 210 -9.76 -16.53 -14.58
N HIS A 211 -10.20 -15.30 -14.32
CA HIS A 211 -10.30 -14.26 -15.35
C HIS A 211 -8.91 -14.01 -15.94
N GLY A 212 -8.81 -13.94 -17.27
CA GLY A 212 -7.53 -13.60 -17.91
C GLY A 212 -6.96 -12.26 -17.40
N MET A 213 -7.85 -11.29 -17.17
CA MET A 213 -7.46 -9.97 -16.65
C MET A 213 -7.07 -9.98 -15.17
N LEU A 214 -7.49 -10.96 -14.35
CA LEU A 214 -6.97 -11.12 -13.00
C LEU A 214 -5.48 -11.47 -13.06
N THR A 215 -5.12 -12.44 -13.89
CA THR A 215 -3.72 -12.80 -14.16
C THR A 215 -2.94 -11.63 -14.75
N GLY A 216 -3.52 -10.93 -15.74
CA GLY A 216 -2.91 -9.74 -16.35
C GLY A 216 -2.67 -8.60 -15.36
N SER A 217 -3.49 -8.48 -14.30
CA SER A 217 -3.33 -7.45 -13.28
C SER A 217 -2.03 -7.59 -12.45
N TYR A 218 -1.43 -8.78 -12.41
CA TYR A 218 -0.16 -8.98 -11.73
C TYR A 218 0.99 -8.24 -12.41
N ILE A 219 0.92 -8.03 -13.74
CA ILE A 219 1.86 -7.19 -14.48
C ILE A 219 1.81 -5.74 -13.96
N SER A 220 0.61 -5.24 -13.67
CA SER A 220 0.42 -3.91 -13.08
C SER A 220 1.06 -3.78 -11.70
N THR A 221 1.06 -4.86 -10.91
CA THR A 221 1.75 -4.90 -9.62
C THR A 221 3.25 -4.72 -9.80
N VAL A 222 3.86 -5.43 -10.75
CA VAL A 222 5.30 -5.29 -11.03
C VAL A 222 5.63 -3.86 -11.47
N LEU A 223 4.89 -3.33 -12.44
CA LEU A 223 5.15 -1.99 -13.00
C LEU A 223 4.94 -0.88 -11.99
N GLY A 224 3.86 -0.94 -11.22
CA GLY A 224 3.49 0.13 -10.28
C GLY A 224 4.21 0.08 -8.94
N THR A 225 4.89 -1.02 -8.60
CA THR A 225 5.50 -1.20 -7.26
C THR A 225 6.95 -1.65 -7.25
N ILE A 226 7.44 -2.29 -8.31
CA ILE A 226 8.79 -2.88 -8.36
C ILE A 226 9.67 -2.22 -9.42
N LEU A 227 9.28 -2.29 -10.70
CA LEU A 227 10.07 -1.77 -11.82
C LEU A 227 9.14 -1.23 -12.92
N PRO A 228 9.11 0.08 -13.18
CA PRO A 228 9.91 1.13 -12.51
C PRO A 228 9.57 1.32 -11.03
N GLY A 229 8.34 1.00 -10.63
CA GLY A 229 7.84 1.20 -9.28
C GLY A 229 6.95 2.44 -9.13
N PRO A 230 6.81 2.97 -7.90
CA PRO A 230 5.87 4.05 -7.63
C PRO A 230 6.09 5.28 -8.52
N GLY A 231 5.01 5.80 -9.10
CA GLY A 231 5.05 6.94 -10.03
C GLY A 231 4.88 6.55 -11.50
N THR A 232 4.91 5.24 -11.81
CA THR A 232 4.56 4.74 -13.14
C THR A 232 3.10 4.99 -13.49
N ILE A 233 2.87 5.55 -14.68
CA ILE A 233 1.56 5.69 -15.31
C ILE A 233 1.46 4.69 -16.45
N TYR A 234 0.42 3.86 -16.41
CA TYR A 234 0.12 2.86 -17.42
C TYR A 234 -0.53 3.52 -18.64
N LEU A 235 0.12 3.48 -19.80
CA LEU A 235 -0.42 4.08 -21.02
C LEU A 235 -1.09 3.05 -21.93
N GLU A 236 -0.48 1.87 -22.06
CA GLU A 236 -0.94 0.83 -22.98
C GLU A 236 -0.60 -0.56 -22.43
N GLN A 237 -1.49 -1.52 -22.65
CA GLN A 237 -1.25 -2.94 -22.42
C GLN A 237 -1.76 -3.75 -23.61
N ASN A 238 -0.92 -4.61 -24.14
CA ASN A 238 -1.31 -5.66 -25.09
C ASN A 238 -1.16 -7.02 -24.41
N LEU A 239 -2.14 -7.91 -24.54
CA LEU A 239 -2.15 -9.24 -23.93
C LEU A 239 -2.62 -10.29 -24.94
N LYS A 240 -1.93 -11.43 -24.93
CA LYS A 240 -2.33 -12.69 -25.56
C LYS A 240 -2.50 -13.73 -24.47
N PHE A 241 -3.72 -14.20 -24.25
CA PHE A 241 -4.01 -15.27 -23.30
C PHE A 241 -3.70 -16.62 -23.95
N ARG A 242 -2.62 -17.27 -23.51
CA ARG A 242 -2.07 -18.48 -24.14
C ARG A 242 -2.60 -19.77 -23.53
N ALA A 243 -2.95 -19.74 -22.25
CA ALA A 243 -3.47 -20.89 -21.53
C ALA A 243 -4.39 -20.45 -20.38
N PRO A 244 -5.37 -21.29 -19.98
CA PRO A 244 -6.18 -21.02 -18.80
C PRO A 244 -5.33 -21.09 -17.53
N VAL A 245 -5.71 -20.29 -16.54
CA VAL A 245 -5.17 -20.33 -15.18
C VAL A 245 -6.24 -20.90 -14.27
N PHE A 246 -5.86 -21.86 -13.43
CA PHE A 246 -6.78 -22.54 -12.51
C PHE A 246 -6.55 -22.11 -11.07
N ILE A 247 -7.56 -22.35 -10.22
CA ILE A 247 -7.42 -22.20 -8.78
C ILE A 247 -6.29 -23.12 -8.29
N GLY A 248 -5.35 -22.56 -7.53
CA GLY A 248 -4.15 -23.23 -7.04
C GLY A 248 -2.91 -23.03 -7.92
N ASP A 249 -3.05 -22.53 -9.16
CA ASP A 249 -1.88 -22.20 -9.97
C ASP A 249 -1.13 -21.01 -9.37
N THR A 250 0.20 -21.08 -9.37
CA THR A 250 1.06 -19.97 -8.96
C THR A 250 1.59 -19.27 -10.19
N ILE A 251 1.18 -18.03 -10.37
CA ILE A 251 1.55 -17.23 -11.54
C ILE A 251 2.68 -16.29 -11.17
N THR A 252 3.75 -16.33 -11.97
CA THR A 252 4.84 -15.36 -11.97
C THR A 252 4.64 -14.39 -13.13
N ALA A 253 4.31 -13.15 -12.84
CA ALA A 253 4.32 -12.05 -13.81
C ALA A 253 5.72 -11.45 -13.86
N ARG A 254 6.28 -11.31 -15.07
CA ARG A 254 7.60 -10.72 -15.32
C ARG A 254 7.48 -9.56 -16.30
N VAL A 255 8.27 -8.53 -16.06
CA VAL A 255 8.45 -7.43 -17.00
C VAL A 255 9.92 -7.26 -17.33
N THR A 256 10.20 -6.90 -18.58
CA THR A 256 11.54 -6.62 -19.08
C THR A 256 11.51 -5.30 -19.84
N VAL A 257 12.36 -4.35 -19.48
CA VAL A 257 12.48 -3.07 -20.19
C VAL A 257 13.08 -3.32 -21.58
N GLU A 258 12.34 -3.00 -22.63
CA GLU A 258 12.84 -3.11 -24.01
C GLU A 258 13.46 -1.80 -24.47
N SER A 259 12.84 -0.66 -24.09
CA SER A 259 13.36 0.67 -24.41
C SER A 259 12.87 1.71 -23.42
N TYR A 260 13.63 2.78 -23.26
CA TYR A 260 13.28 3.95 -22.47
C TYR A 260 13.73 5.24 -23.17
N ASP A 261 12.78 6.10 -23.51
CA ASP A 261 12.99 7.47 -24.00
C ASP A 261 12.95 8.41 -22.79
N GLU A 262 14.12 8.75 -22.24
CA GLU A 262 14.24 9.58 -21.04
C GLU A 262 13.70 10.99 -21.23
N ALA A 263 13.79 11.56 -22.45
CA ALA A 263 13.29 12.89 -22.75
C ALA A 263 11.76 12.97 -22.65
N LYS A 264 11.06 11.91 -23.08
CA LYS A 264 9.60 11.82 -22.94
C LYS A 264 9.18 11.20 -21.61
N GLY A 265 10.06 10.44 -20.98
CA GLY A 265 9.79 9.57 -19.84
C GLY A 265 8.99 8.33 -20.24
N ILE A 266 9.12 7.85 -21.48
CA ILE A 266 8.29 6.75 -22.00
C ILE A 266 9.12 5.48 -22.07
N ALA A 267 8.61 4.39 -21.48
CA ALA A 267 9.22 3.07 -21.62
C ALA A 267 8.29 2.09 -22.31
N VAL A 268 8.88 1.18 -23.09
CA VAL A 268 8.21 -0.01 -23.63
C VAL A 268 8.80 -1.22 -22.94
N LEU A 269 7.94 -2.10 -22.46
CA LEU A 269 8.32 -3.31 -21.73
C LEU A 269 7.66 -4.53 -22.34
N LYS A 270 8.41 -5.63 -22.41
CA LYS A 270 7.84 -6.96 -22.56
C LYS A 270 7.19 -7.37 -21.26
N THR A 271 6.03 -8.01 -21.35
CA THR A 271 5.30 -8.52 -20.18
C THR A 271 4.89 -9.96 -20.41
N ASP A 272 5.30 -10.87 -19.54
CA ASP A 272 4.92 -12.28 -19.60
C ASP A 272 4.41 -12.79 -18.26
N CYS A 273 3.53 -13.78 -18.30
CA CYS A 273 3.14 -14.52 -17.10
C CYS A 273 3.30 -16.01 -17.35
N VAL A 274 3.94 -16.70 -16.40
CA VAL A 274 4.14 -18.15 -16.41
C VAL A 274 3.54 -18.78 -15.17
N ASN A 275 3.06 -20.02 -15.27
CA ASN A 275 2.64 -20.81 -14.11
C ASN A 275 3.83 -21.50 -13.42
N GLN A 276 3.54 -22.29 -12.38
CA GLN A 276 4.54 -23.06 -11.61
C GLN A 276 5.36 -24.05 -12.44
N ASP A 277 4.83 -24.51 -13.58
CA ASP A 277 5.49 -25.46 -14.47
C ASP A 277 6.30 -24.75 -15.57
N GLY A 278 6.42 -23.42 -15.50
CA GLY A 278 7.06 -22.59 -16.52
C GLY A 278 6.22 -22.42 -17.80
N LYS A 279 4.97 -22.88 -17.81
CA LYS A 279 4.07 -22.72 -18.96
C LYS A 279 3.63 -21.25 -19.07
N VAL A 280 3.81 -20.68 -20.26
CA VAL A 280 3.36 -19.32 -20.55
C VAL A 280 1.84 -19.27 -20.62
N VAL A 281 1.23 -18.46 -19.74
CA VAL A 281 -0.23 -18.24 -19.68
C VAL A 281 -0.63 -16.90 -20.30
N ILE A 282 0.26 -15.90 -20.26
CA ILE A 282 0.09 -14.60 -20.89
C ILE A 282 1.40 -14.18 -21.55
N GLU A 283 1.30 -13.65 -22.76
CA GLU A 283 2.37 -12.88 -23.42
C GLU A 283 1.86 -11.50 -23.79
N GLY A 284 2.70 -10.48 -23.71
CA GLY A 284 2.28 -9.13 -23.98
C GLY A 284 3.39 -8.10 -23.97
N SER A 285 2.97 -6.85 -24.07
CA SER A 285 3.82 -5.68 -23.91
C SER A 285 3.05 -4.55 -23.22
N ALA A 286 3.78 -3.69 -22.54
CA ALA A 286 3.24 -2.50 -21.89
C ALA A 286 3.98 -1.25 -22.36
N LYS A 287 3.25 -0.14 -22.49
CA LYS A 287 3.82 1.20 -22.63
C LYS A 287 3.49 1.97 -21.36
N ILE A 288 4.50 2.63 -20.80
CA ILE A 288 4.34 3.40 -19.57
C ILE A 288 4.97 4.78 -19.71
N LEU A 289 4.49 5.70 -18.87
CA LEU A 289 5.14 6.96 -18.56
C LEU A 289 5.75 6.85 -17.16
N TYR A 290 7.04 7.13 -17.05
CA TYR A 290 7.78 7.19 -15.80
C TYR A 290 8.84 8.29 -15.92
N ARG A 291 8.80 9.25 -15.01
CA ARG A 291 9.77 10.35 -14.92
C ARG A 291 10.41 10.30 -13.54
N ARG A 292 11.73 10.40 -13.52
CA ARG A 292 12.52 10.51 -12.29
C ARG A 292 12.28 11.85 -11.60
#